data_AF-A0A392NIL4-F1
#
_entry.id   AF-A0A392NIL4-F1
#
_cell.length_a   1.000
_cell.length_b   1.000
_cell.length_c   1.000
_cell.angle_alpha   90.00
_cell.angle_beta   90.00
_cell.angle_gamma   90.00
#
_symmetry.space_group_name_H-M   'P 1'
#
loop_
_entity.id
_entity.type
_entity.pdbx_description
1 polymer ?
#
loop_
_entity_poly.entity_id
_entity_poly.type
_entity_poly.pdbx_seq_one_letter_code
_entity_poly.pdbx_strand_id
1 'polypeptide(L)'
;NKSTWPEFEIIEDQSECNGDKSEDNTLANSLISRNRSDDTMNSLMDSFQGDDDKKSWAHFQERIAKAPEQVLRYYRNSNSKPIWPILSGRPSKDDIPKCIYCGGSMCCEFQILPQLLYYFGVENEVNSLDWASIVVYACEASCEASLPYKHEYAWVQLYSPSA
;
A
#
# COMPACT_ATOMS: atom_id res chain seq x y z
N ASN A 1 -30.58 3.04 3.09
CA ASN A 1 -29.19 2.91 2.64
C ASN A 1 -28.96 1.47 2.22
N LYS A 2 -28.90 1.18 0.92
CA LYS A 2 -28.33 -0.09 0.45
C LYS A 2 -26.87 0.23 0.16
N SER A 3 -25.95 -0.26 1.00
CA SER A 3 -24.53 -0.21 0.64
C SER A 3 -24.35 -1.07 -0.62
N THR A 4 -23.54 -0.58 -1.55
CA THR A 4 -23.19 -1.31 -2.79
C THR A 4 -22.33 -2.54 -2.50
N TRP A 5 -21.71 -2.59 -1.31
CA TRP A 5 -20.78 -3.62 -0.88
C TRP A 5 -21.20 -4.19 0.49
N PRO A 6 -20.89 -5.46 0.76
CA PRO A 6 -21.08 -6.05 2.09
C PRO A 6 -20.21 -5.34 3.13
N GLU A 7 -20.72 -5.25 4.36
CA GLU A 7 -19.98 -4.71 5.50
C GLU A 7 -19.07 -5.80 6.10
N PHE A 8 -17.85 -5.42 6.46
CA PHE A 8 -16.87 -6.30 7.08
C PHE A 8 -16.37 -5.70 8.39
N GLU A 9 -16.12 -6.56 9.38
CA GLU A 9 -15.44 -6.20 10.62
C GLU A 9 -13.92 -6.17 10.39
N ILE A 10 -13.25 -5.14 10.90
CA ILE A 10 -11.79 -5.06 10.87
C ILE A 10 -11.25 -5.96 11.99
N ILE A 11 -10.54 -7.01 11.61
CA ILE A 11 -9.83 -7.90 12.54
C ILE A 11 -8.36 -7.46 12.60
N GLU A 12 -7.92 -7.01 13.78
CA GLU A 12 -6.53 -6.61 14.00
C GLU A 12 -5.68 -7.76 14.55
N ASP A 13 -4.79 -8.32 13.73
CA ASP A 13 -3.76 -9.24 14.22
C ASP A 13 -2.51 -8.45 14.64
N GLN A 14 -2.24 -8.40 15.95
CA GLN A 14 -1.07 -7.73 16.54
C GLN A 14 0.22 -8.54 16.38
N SER A 15 0.49 -9.11 15.19
CA SER A 15 1.78 -9.72 14.94
C SER A 15 2.85 -8.62 14.88
N GLU A 16 3.70 -8.55 15.90
CA GLU A 16 4.89 -7.70 15.91
C GLU A 16 5.78 -8.08 14.72
N CYS A 17 5.64 -7.36 13.61
CA CYS A 17 6.57 -7.48 12.50
C CYS A 17 7.87 -6.81 12.95
N ASN A 18 8.80 -7.63 13.47
CA ASN A 18 10.14 -7.23 13.85
C ASN A 18 10.72 -6.23 12.86
N GLY A 19 11.23 -5.10 13.38
CA GLY A 19 11.76 -4.00 12.59
C GLY A 19 12.83 -4.45 11.60
N ASP A 20 12.74 -3.94 10.38
CA ASP A 20 13.60 -4.28 9.26
C ASP A 20 15.09 -4.07 9.62
N LYS A 21 15.84 -5.17 9.71
CA LYS A 21 17.29 -5.11 9.52
C LYS A 21 17.56 -5.27 8.03
N SER A 22 18.31 -4.32 7.49
CA SER A 22 18.89 -4.37 6.14
C SER A 22 19.73 -5.64 5.98
N GLU A 23 19.17 -6.63 5.30
CA GLU A 23 19.91 -7.77 4.73
C GLU A 23 19.67 -7.77 3.20
N ASP A 24 20.23 -6.76 2.56
CA ASP A 24 19.98 -6.40 1.17
C ASP A 24 20.94 -7.17 0.24
N ASN A 25 20.47 -8.30 -0.32
CA ASN A 25 20.78 -8.86 -1.66
C ASN A 25 20.65 -10.40 -1.75
N THR A 26 20.83 -11.14 -0.66
CA THR A 26 20.88 -12.63 -0.75
C THR A 26 19.50 -13.28 -0.73
N LEU A 27 18.50 -12.62 -0.12
CA LEU A 27 17.17 -13.20 0.10
C LEU A 27 16.22 -13.01 -1.09
N ALA A 28 16.39 -11.93 -1.88
CA ALA A 28 15.63 -11.69 -3.11
C ALA A 28 15.75 -12.85 -4.10
N ASN A 29 16.93 -13.46 -4.21
CA ASN A 29 17.16 -14.64 -5.06
C ASN A 29 16.53 -15.93 -4.51
N SER A 30 16.30 -16.02 -3.19
CA SER A 30 15.81 -17.24 -2.54
C SER A 30 14.28 -17.34 -2.55
N LEU A 31 13.57 -16.21 -2.51
CA LEU A 31 12.11 -16.15 -2.54
C LEU A 31 11.51 -16.35 -3.93
N ILE A 32 12.24 -15.95 -5.00
CA ILE A 32 11.87 -16.23 -6.40
C ILE A 32 11.76 -17.76 -6.64
N SER A 33 12.43 -18.59 -5.84
CA SER A 33 12.46 -20.04 -6.02
C SER A 33 11.31 -20.80 -5.34
N ARG A 34 10.45 -20.16 -4.52
CA ARG A 34 9.62 -20.92 -3.55
C ARG A 34 8.10 -20.75 -3.62
N ASN A 35 7.56 -20.05 -4.61
CA ASN A 35 6.15 -20.12 -4.93
C ASN A 35 5.95 -20.60 -6.37
N ARG A 36 4.97 -21.49 -6.58
CA ARG A 36 4.54 -21.94 -7.91
C ARG A 36 4.47 -20.72 -8.83
N SER A 37 5.27 -20.73 -9.88
CA SER A 37 5.31 -19.71 -10.91
C SER A 37 3.93 -19.59 -11.54
N ASP A 38 3.17 -18.58 -11.13
CA ASP A 38 2.00 -18.15 -11.84
C ASP A 38 2.50 -17.29 -13.01
N ASP A 39 2.31 -17.76 -14.24
CA ASP A 39 2.83 -17.10 -15.45
C ASP A 39 2.38 -15.63 -15.54
N THR A 40 1.23 -15.31 -14.95
CA THR A 40 0.70 -13.95 -14.79
C THR A 40 1.61 -13.04 -13.95
N MET A 41 2.20 -13.57 -12.87
CA MET A 41 3.06 -12.80 -11.97
C MET A 41 4.41 -12.50 -12.62
N ASN A 42 4.93 -13.45 -13.39
CA ASN A 42 6.14 -13.25 -14.20
C ASN A 42 5.89 -12.21 -15.31
N SER A 43 4.75 -12.30 -16.01
CA SER A 43 4.38 -11.31 -17.03
C SER A 43 4.19 -9.90 -16.47
N LEU A 44 3.67 -9.76 -15.24
CA LEU A 44 3.61 -8.47 -14.55
C LEU A 44 5.01 -7.94 -14.25
N MET A 45 5.92 -8.78 -13.76
CA MET A 45 7.30 -8.40 -13.45
C MET A 45 8.08 -7.95 -14.69
N ASP A 46 7.81 -8.57 -15.84
CA ASP A 46 8.40 -8.19 -17.13
C ASP A 46 7.89 -6.84 -17.65
N SER A 47 6.73 -6.38 -17.18
CA SER A 47 6.16 -5.08 -17.54
C SER A 47 6.79 -3.90 -16.78
N PHE A 48 7.53 -4.16 -15.69
CA PHE A 48 8.15 -3.10 -14.90
C PHE A 48 9.39 -2.51 -15.58
N GLN A 49 9.46 -1.17 -15.58
CA GLN A 49 10.54 -0.43 -16.23
C GLN A 49 11.71 -0.25 -15.26
N GLY A 50 12.73 -1.10 -15.40
CA GLY A 50 14.01 -0.96 -14.72
C GLY A 50 14.19 -1.80 -13.46
N ASP A 51 15.44 -1.91 -13.01
CA ASP A 51 15.85 -2.81 -11.93
C ASP A 51 15.30 -2.40 -10.55
N ASP A 52 15.05 -1.12 -10.32
CA ASP A 52 14.59 -0.63 -9.01
C ASP A 52 13.09 -0.88 -8.77
N ASP A 53 12.26 -0.83 -9.82
CA ASP A 53 10.84 -1.23 -9.72
C ASP A 53 10.74 -2.74 -9.42
N LYS A 54 11.60 -3.56 -10.02
CA LYS A 54 11.69 -5.01 -9.70
C LYS A 54 12.05 -5.25 -8.23
N LYS A 55 13.00 -4.50 -7.68
CA LYS A 55 13.34 -4.60 -6.24
C LYS A 55 12.19 -4.16 -5.35
N SER A 56 11.53 -3.05 -5.69
CA SER A 56 10.37 -2.54 -4.95
C SER A 56 9.25 -3.57 -4.93
N TRP A 57 8.98 -4.20 -6.08
CA TRP A 57 7.99 -5.26 -6.22
C TRP A 57 8.34 -6.49 -5.39
N ALA A 58 9.59 -6.97 -5.47
CA ALA A 58 10.03 -8.12 -4.70
C ALA A 58 9.88 -7.88 -3.18
N HIS A 59 10.29 -6.70 -2.70
CA HIS A 59 10.11 -6.30 -1.29
C HIS A 59 8.63 -6.19 -0.91
N PHE A 60 7.80 -5.62 -1.78
CA PHE A 60 6.36 -5.57 -1.58
C PHE A 60 5.77 -6.98 -1.45
N GLN A 61 6.09 -7.89 -2.37
CA GLN A 61 5.62 -9.27 -2.35
C GLN A 61 6.07 -10.03 -1.11
N GLU A 62 7.33 -9.89 -0.69
CA GLU A 62 7.82 -10.50 0.55
C GLU A 62 6.99 -10.03 1.74
N ARG A 63 6.68 -8.73 1.80
CA ARG A 63 5.90 -8.16 2.89
C ARG A 63 4.45 -8.65 2.89
N ILE A 64 3.83 -8.76 1.71
CA ILE A 64 2.47 -9.29 1.53
C ILE A 64 2.40 -10.78 1.85
N ALA A 65 3.40 -11.57 1.46
CA ALA A 65 3.40 -13.02 1.69
C ALA A 65 3.31 -13.41 3.18
N LYS A 66 3.72 -12.51 4.09
CA LYS A 66 3.61 -12.70 5.55
C LYS A 66 2.15 -12.64 6.04
N ALA A 67 1.28 -11.93 5.34
CA ALA A 67 -0.13 -11.76 5.69
C ALA A 67 -0.96 -11.53 4.40
N PRO A 68 -1.21 -12.58 3.60
CA PRO A 68 -1.79 -12.45 2.27
C PRO A 68 -3.24 -11.95 2.26
N GLU A 69 -3.99 -12.14 3.35
CA GLU A 69 -5.36 -11.64 3.53
C GLU A 69 -5.40 -10.20 4.05
N GLN A 70 -4.23 -9.59 4.33
CA GLN A 70 -4.16 -8.22 4.81
C GLN A 70 -4.62 -7.25 3.72
N VAL A 71 -5.72 -6.54 3.98
CA VAL A 71 -6.24 -5.46 3.13
C VAL A 71 -5.86 -4.07 3.62
N LEU A 72 -5.48 -3.95 4.90
CA LEU A 72 -5.18 -2.69 5.57
C LEU A 72 -3.89 -2.83 6.41
N ARG A 73 -2.99 -1.87 6.29
CA ARG A 73 -1.72 -1.82 7.03
C ARG A 73 -1.59 -0.48 7.76
N TYR A 74 -1.64 -0.52 9.09
CA TYR A 74 -1.41 0.65 9.95
C TYR A 74 0.07 0.90 10.21
N TYR A 75 0.43 2.19 10.29
CA TYR A 75 1.76 2.69 10.60
C TYR A 75 1.72 3.42 11.95
N ARG A 76 1.95 2.69 13.05
CA ARG A 76 1.91 3.25 14.41
C ARG A 76 3.15 4.06 14.79
N ASN A 77 4.26 3.88 14.08
CA ASN A 77 5.53 4.54 14.36
C ASN A 77 5.85 5.59 13.30
N SER A 78 6.28 6.79 13.72
CA SER A 78 6.64 7.89 12.82
C SER A 78 7.77 7.58 11.83
N ASN A 79 8.57 6.52 12.09
CA ASN A 79 9.65 6.08 11.21
C ASN A 79 9.21 5.04 10.19
N SER A 80 8.00 4.48 10.29
CA SER A 80 7.52 3.49 9.34
C SER A 80 7.04 4.17 8.07
N LYS A 81 7.41 3.61 6.92
CA LYS A 81 7.07 4.16 5.61
C LYS A 81 6.13 3.22 4.86
N PRO A 82 5.27 3.76 3.97
CA PRO A 82 4.49 2.95 3.05
C PRO A 82 5.37 2.02 2.24
N ILE A 83 4.93 0.78 2.04
CA ILE A 83 5.52 -0.13 1.07
C ILE A 83 4.90 0.15 -0.30
N TRP A 84 5.72 0.26 -1.34
CA TRP A 84 5.21 0.56 -2.68
C TRP A 84 5.50 -0.61 -3.63
N PRO A 85 4.49 -1.11 -4.36
CA PRO A 85 4.68 -2.10 -5.42
C PRO A 85 5.72 -1.67 -6.47
N ILE A 86 5.67 -0.40 -6.86
CA ILE A 86 6.56 0.23 -7.84
C ILE A 86 7.00 1.60 -7.33
N LEU A 87 8.13 2.12 -7.83
CA LEU A 87 8.61 3.44 -7.43
C LEU A 87 7.90 4.55 -8.19
N SER A 88 7.44 4.27 -9.41
CA SER A 88 6.66 5.18 -10.23
C SER A 88 5.31 5.51 -9.59
N GLY A 89 4.88 6.77 -9.65
CA GLY A 89 3.56 7.18 -9.14
C GLY A 89 3.43 7.26 -7.61
N ARG A 90 4.52 7.08 -6.85
CA ARG A 90 4.54 7.37 -5.40
C ARG A 90 4.70 8.88 -5.15
N PRO A 91 4.19 9.41 -4.03
CA PRO A 91 4.37 10.83 -3.70
C PRO A 91 5.79 11.12 -3.25
N SER A 92 6.29 12.29 -3.61
CA SER A 92 7.40 12.95 -2.96
C SER A 92 6.93 13.64 -1.67
N LYS A 93 7.88 14.16 -0.86
CA LYS A 93 7.53 14.91 0.36
C LYS A 93 6.75 16.20 0.06
N ASP A 94 7.02 16.81 -1.09
CA ASP A 94 6.41 18.08 -1.48
C ASP A 94 4.99 17.90 -2.04
N ASP A 95 4.64 16.67 -2.45
CA ASP A 95 3.29 16.33 -2.90
C ASP A 95 2.29 16.19 -1.74
N ILE A 96 2.78 15.96 -0.53
CA ILE A 96 1.92 15.81 0.66
C ILE A 96 1.62 17.19 1.24
N PRO A 97 0.34 17.61 1.26
CA PRO A 97 -0.02 18.93 1.77
C PRO A 97 0.19 19.01 3.29
N LYS A 98 0.25 20.24 3.79
CA LYS A 98 0.18 20.50 5.24
C LYS A 98 -1.24 20.30 5.75
N CYS A 99 -1.37 20.03 7.04
CA CYS A 99 -2.65 19.97 7.71
C CYS A 99 -3.42 21.28 7.52
N ILE A 100 -4.65 21.21 6.99
CA ILE A 100 -5.48 22.39 6.72
C ILE A 100 -5.98 23.10 7.99
N TYR A 101 -5.86 22.45 9.16
CA TYR A 101 -6.35 22.96 10.43
C TYR A 101 -5.27 23.68 11.26
N CYS A 102 -4.08 23.07 11.40
CA CYS A 102 -2.99 23.62 12.20
C CYS A 102 -1.77 24.07 11.39
N GLY A 103 -1.72 23.78 10.08
CA GLY A 103 -0.56 24.03 9.22
C GLY A 103 0.64 23.11 9.48
N GLY A 104 0.48 22.09 10.33
CA GLY A 104 1.51 21.09 10.64
C GLY A 104 1.75 20.07 9.52
N SER A 105 2.77 19.24 9.72
CA SER A 105 3.09 18.13 8.81
C SER A 105 2.01 17.05 8.85
N MET A 106 1.88 16.33 7.73
CA MET A 106 1.07 15.11 7.65
C MET A 106 2.00 13.89 7.61
N CYS A 107 1.65 12.83 8.33
CA CYS A 107 2.36 11.55 8.33
C CYS A 107 1.45 10.44 7.82
N CYS A 108 2.03 9.38 7.27
CA CYS A 108 1.23 8.22 6.88
C CYS A 108 0.64 7.54 8.12
N GLU A 109 -0.67 7.30 8.11
CA GLU A 109 -1.38 6.60 9.19
C GLU A 109 -1.65 5.13 8.82
N PHE A 110 -2.13 4.90 7.60
CA PHE A 110 -2.36 3.55 7.09
C PHE A 110 -2.31 3.48 5.56
N GLN A 111 -2.22 2.26 5.05
CA GLN A 111 -2.26 1.93 3.64
C GLN A 111 -3.32 0.86 3.37
N ILE A 112 -4.11 1.08 2.33
CA ILE A 112 -5.06 0.13 1.76
C ILE A 112 -4.36 -0.61 0.61
N LEU A 113 -4.39 -1.93 0.71
CA LEU A 113 -3.69 -2.83 -0.20
C LEU A 113 -4.64 -3.32 -1.31
N PRO A 114 -4.11 -3.68 -2.51
CA PRO A 114 -4.90 -4.11 -3.66
C PRO A 114 -5.72 -5.38 -3.40
N GLN A 115 -5.35 -6.18 -2.40
CA GLN A 115 -6.06 -7.37 -1.92
C GLN A 115 -7.53 -7.08 -1.62
N LEU A 116 -7.89 -5.85 -1.24
CA LEU A 116 -9.27 -5.48 -0.97
C LEU A 116 -10.18 -5.63 -2.22
N LEU A 117 -9.62 -5.45 -3.42
CA LEU A 117 -10.34 -5.62 -4.69
C LEU A 117 -10.91 -7.03 -4.85
N TYR A 118 -10.20 -8.05 -4.34
CA TYR A 118 -10.68 -9.43 -4.32
C TYR A 118 -11.96 -9.58 -3.51
N TYR A 119 -12.02 -8.96 -2.32
CA TYR A 119 -13.20 -9.03 -1.43
C TYR A 119 -14.38 -8.22 -1.94
N PHE A 120 -14.12 -7.18 -2.73
CA PHE A 120 -15.16 -6.49 -3.47
C PHE A 120 -15.70 -7.36 -4.62
N GLY A 121 -14.97 -8.36 -5.10
CA GLY A 121 -15.40 -9.16 -6.25
C GLY A 121 -15.40 -8.32 -7.52
N VAL A 122 -14.46 -7.39 -7.63
CA VAL A 122 -14.27 -6.56 -8.82
C VAL A 122 -13.89 -7.47 -9.99
N GLU A 123 -14.55 -7.27 -11.13
CA GLU A 123 -14.26 -8.00 -12.36
C GLU A 123 -12.90 -7.60 -12.93
N ASN A 124 -12.31 -8.43 -13.79
CA ASN A 124 -11.03 -8.13 -14.42
C ASN A 124 -11.24 -7.50 -15.82
N GLU A 125 -12.05 -6.45 -15.89
CA GLU A 125 -12.28 -5.67 -17.11
C GLU A 125 -11.46 -4.38 -17.12
N VAL A 126 -11.20 -3.82 -18.30
CA VAL A 126 -10.36 -2.61 -18.49
C VAL A 126 -10.83 -1.40 -17.66
N ASN A 127 -12.13 -1.27 -17.42
CA ASN A 127 -12.72 -0.15 -16.68
C ASN A 127 -13.07 -0.50 -15.23
N SER A 128 -12.55 -1.62 -14.74
CA SER A 128 -12.79 -2.07 -13.38
C SER A 128 -12.03 -1.20 -12.38
N LEU A 129 -12.54 -1.17 -11.16
CA LEU A 129 -11.88 -0.47 -10.06
C LEU A 129 -10.51 -1.10 -9.79
N ASP A 130 -9.43 -0.32 -9.87
CA ASP A 130 -8.08 -0.82 -9.65
C ASP A 130 -7.18 0.23 -8.96
N TRP A 131 -6.20 -0.26 -8.19
CA TRP A 131 -5.12 0.53 -7.62
C TRP A 131 -3.95 -0.38 -7.22
N ALA A 132 -2.74 0.15 -7.26
CA ALA A 132 -1.56 -0.51 -6.70
C ALA A 132 -1.45 -0.30 -5.19
N SER A 133 -1.76 0.90 -4.70
CA SER A 133 -1.83 1.21 -3.28
C SER A 133 -2.54 2.54 -3.03
N ILE A 134 -3.33 2.59 -1.96
CA ILE A 134 -3.86 3.85 -1.43
C ILE A 134 -3.21 4.10 -0.08
N VAL A 135 -2.58 5.26 0.09
CA VAL A 135 -1.91 5.64 1.33
C VAL A 135 -2.61 6.86 1.91
N VAL A 136 -3.04 6.73 3.17
CA VAL A 136 -3.72 7.81 3.90
C VAL A 136 -2.73 8.49 4.83
N TYR A 137 -2.72 9.81 4.75
CA TYR A 137 -1.91 10.70 5.54
C TYR A 137 -2.80 11.50 6.48
N ALA A 138 -2.39 11.56 7.74
CA ALA A 138 -3.07 12.29 8.80
C ALA A 138 -2.15 13.28 9.50
N CYS A 139 -2.75 14.23 10.23
CA CYS A 139 -1.99 15.22 10.97
C CYS A 139 -1.08 14.56 12.03
N GLU A 140 0.23 14.76 11.91
CA GLU A 140 1.22 14.16 12.83
C GLU A 140 1.01 14.62 14.28
N ALA A 141 0.56 15.86 14.47
CA ALA A 141 0.28 16.42 15.80
C ALA A 141 -1.09 16.00 16.35
N SER A 142 -1.87 15.22 15.59
CA SER A 142 -3.28 14.91 15.90
C SER A 142 -4.03 16.16 16.37
N CYS A 143 -3.82 17.28 15.67
CA CYS A 143 -4.25 18.60 16.15
C CYS A 143 -5.75 18.63 16.40
N GLU A 144 -6.20 19.38 17.41
CA GLU A 144 -7.63 19.53 17.70
C GLU A 144 -8.33 20.47 16.72
N ALA A 145 -9.60 20.18 16.42
CA ALA A 145 -10.46 21.03 15.60
C ALA A 145 -11.88 20.91 16.16
N SER A 146 -12.66 21.98 16.14
CA SER A 146 -14.03 22.00 16.66
C SER A 146 -15.04 21.25 15.77
N LEU A 147 -14.59 20.22 15.05
CA LEU A 147 -15.38 19.43 14.11
C LEU A 147 -15.37 17.96 14.54
N PRO A 148 -16.49 17.23 14.38
CA PRO A 148 -16.57 15.82 14.71
C PRO A 148 -15.77 14.91 13.76
N TYR A 149 -15.50 15.39 12.54
CA TYR A 149 -14.72 14.67 11.52
C TYR A 149 -13.72 15.62 10.86
N LYS A 150 -12.57 15.10 10.45
CA LYS A 150 -11.49 15.85 9.82
C LYS A 150 -11.19 15.31 8.43
N HIS A 151 -10.77 16.22 7.55
CA HIS A 151 -10.27 15.84 6.24
C HIS A 151 -8.83 15.34 6.37
N GLU A 152 -8.63 14.09 5.97
CA GLU A 152 -7.32 13.48 5.77
C GLU A 152 -6.97 13.41 4.28
N TYR A 153 -5.69 13.19 3.97
CA TYR A 153 -5.21 13.18 2.60
C TYR A 153 -4.92 11.76 2.12
N ALA A 154 -5.49 11.37 0.98
CA ALA A 154 -5.26 10.06 0.38
C ALA A 154 -4.47 10.20 -0.93
N TRP A 155 -3.37 9.45 -1.04
CA TRP A 155 -2.61 9.28 -2.28
C TRP A 155 -2.93 7.93 -2.92
N VAL A 156 -3.24 7.92 -4.22
CA VAL A 156 -3.52 6.70 -4.98
C VAL A 156 -2.39 6.46 -5.96
N GLN A 157 -1.69 5.33 -5.81
CA GLN A 157 -0.80 4.80 -6.84
C GLN A 157 -1.60 3.81 -7.69
N LEU A 158 -1.56 3.99 -9.01
CA LEU A 158 -2.09 3.05 -9.98
C LEU A 158 -0.95 2.20 -10.55
N TYR A 159 -1.27 1.00 -11.03
CA TYR A 159 -0.34 0.30 -11.91
C TYR A 159 -0.23 1.10 -13.21
N SER A 160 0.99 1.23 -13.75
CA SER A 160 1.17 1.88 -15.05
C SER A 160 0.27 1.19 -16.07
N PRO A 161 -0.58 1.92 -16.82
CA PRO A 161 -1.34 1.33 -17.90
C PRO A 161 -0.35 0.65 -18.84
N SER A 162 -0.58 -0.62 -19.14
CA SER A 162 0.10 -1.27 -20.26
C SER A 162 -0.18 -0.42 -21.50
N ALA A 163 0.87 0.16 -22.08
CA ALA A 163 0.78 0.93 -23.31
C ALA A 163 0.39 0.04 -24.50
#